data_AF-A0A1I6FHH1-F1
#
_entry.id   AF-A0A1I6FHH1-F1
#
_cell.length_a   1.000
_cell.length_b   1.000
_cell.length_c   1.000
_cell.angle_alpha   90.00
_cell.angle_beta   90.00
_cell.angle_gamma   90.00
#
_symmetry.space_group_name_H-M   'P 1'
#
loop_
_entity.id
_entity.type
_entity.pdbx_description
1 polymer ?
#
loop_
_entity_poly.entity_id
_entity_poly.type
_entity_poly.pdbx_seq_one_letter_code
_entity_poly.pdbx_strand_id
1 'polypeptide(L)'
;MRDSLLDEIAGLFHSDPPPAALTPHPTGLEPMQAVEEPVRGPSHLLVFEAGSGRLHLQLDSDPAGLHLTGVLDHEDVSVEVRSPQSVQALRPDAEGWFRAHITPGPLCVTVPELGLTTGWFVA
;
A
#
# COMPACT_ATOMS: atom_id res chain seq x y z
N MET A 1 47.04 -8.44 4.81
CA MET A 1 46.97 -8.67 6.26
C MET A 1 45.59 -8.21 6.70
N ARG A 2 44.71 -9.14 7.08
CA ARG A 2 43.32 -8.85 7.47
C ARG A 2 43.31 -8.53 8.96
N ASP A 3 42.59 -7.48 9.36
CA ASP A 3 42.66 -6.88 10.68
C ASP A 3 41.99 -7.79 11.74
N SER A 4 42.77 -8.26 12.71
CA SER A 4 42.32 -9.24 13.73
C SER A 4 41.18 -8.72 14.59
N LEU A 5 41.02 -7.39 14.69
CA LEU A 5 39.90 -6.75 15.38
C LEU A 5 38.54 -7.01 14.72
N LEU A 6 38.51 -7.12 13.39
CA LEU A 6 37.26 -7.37 12.66
C LEU A 6 36.75 -8.80 12.87
N ASP A 7 37.67 -9.75 13.09
CA ASP A 7 37.31 -11.14 13.34
C ASP A 7 36.76 -11.34 14.77
N GLU A 8 37.23 -10.58 15.77
CA GLU A 8 36.64 -10.60 17.12
C GLU A 8 35.22 -10.01 17.14
N ILE A 9 34.98 -8.90 16.43
CA ILE A 9 33.65 -8.28 16.34
C ILE A 9 32.66 -9.22 15.65
N ALA A 10 33.09 -9.92 14.59
CA ALA A 10 32.25 -10.91 13.91
C ALA A 10 31.88 -12.10 14.81
N GLY A 11 32.74 -12.44 15.77
CA GLY A 11 32.47 -13.48 16.77
C GLY A 11 31.37 -13.09 17.77
N LEU A 12 31.22 -11.80 18.09
CA LEU A 12 30.20 -11.33 19.06
C LEU A 12 28.76 -11.45 18.54
N PHE A 13 28.57 -11.44 17.22
CA PHE A 13 27.23 -11.52 16.59
C PHE A 13 26.86 -12.94 16.15
N HIS A 14 27.67 -13.96 16.49
CA HIS A 14 27.52 -15.30 15.93
C HIS A 14 26.59 -16.25 16.70
N SER A 15 25.69 -15.73 17.54
CA SER A 15 24.81 -16.60 18.33
C SER A 15 23.48 -15.94 18.66
N ASP A 16 22.58 -15.94 17.67
CA ASP A 16 21.24 -16.52 17.90
C ASP A 16 20.62 -16.81 16.53
N PRO A 17 20.30 -18.07 16.16
CA PRO A 17 19.43 -18.29 15.03
C PRO A 17 18.10 -17.55 15.29
N PRO A 18 17.54 -16.83 14.31
CA PRO A 18 16.26 -16.17 14.51
C PRO A 18 15.23 -17.21 14.98
N PRO A 19 14.36 -16.86 15.95
CA PRO A 19 13.39 -17.80 16.49
C PRO A 19 12.59 -18.41 15.34
N ALA A 20 12.40 -19.73 15.38
CA ALA A 20 11.70 -20.45 14.34
C ALA A 20 10.36 -19.76 14.06
N ALA A 21 10.15 -19.36 12.80
CA ALA A 21 8.90 -18.77 12.37
C ALA A 21 7.76 -19.69 12.81
N LEU A 22 6.74 -19.15 13.49
CA LEU A 22 5.54 -19.90 13.84
C LEU A 22 4.86 -20.31 12.54
N THR A 23 5.13 -21.52 12.07
CA THR A 23 4.43 -22.10 10.95
C THR A 23 2.98 -22.29 11.39
N PRO A 24 2.01 -21.62 10.74
CA PRO A 24 0.60 -21.83 11.06
C PRO A 24 0.30 -23.34 10.93
N HIS A 25 -0.46 -23.86 11.89
CA HIS A 25 -0.76 -25.28 11.93
C HIS A 25 -1.51 -25.68 10.64
N PRO A 26 -1.16 -26.81 10.01
CA PRO A 26 -1.85 -27.26 8.81
C PRO A 26 -3.31 -27.51 9.16
N THR A 27 -4.20 -26.74 8.54
CA THR A 27 -5.64 -26.75 8.82
C THR A 27 -6.34 -28.00 8.31
N GLY A 28 -5.62 -28.91 7.65
CA GLY A 28 -6.18 -30.09 6.99
C GLY A 28 -7.06 -29.76 5.78
N LEU A 29 -7.17 -28.48 5.44
CA LEU A 29 -7.81 -28.01 4.22
C LEU A 29 -6.78 -28.02 3.11
N GLU A 30 -7.19 -28.49 1.93
CA GLU A 30 -6.38 -28.33 0.72
C GLU A 30 -5.98 -26.85 0.55
N PRO A 31 -4.69 -26.55 0.32
CA PRO A 31 -4.26 -25.18 0.05
C PRO A 31 -5.11 -24.59 -1.08
N MET A 32 -5.68 -23.41 -0.85
CA MET A 32 -6.37 -22.71 -1.92
C MET A 32 -5.41 -22.54 -3.10
N GLN A 33 -5.81 -23.00 -4.29
CA GLN A 33 -5.05 -22.69 -5.49
C GLN A 33 -4.95 -21.18 -5.66
N ALA A 34 -3.77 -20.71 -6.04
CA ALA A 34 -3.59 -19.32 -6.45
C ALA A 34 -4.58 -19.04 -7.59
N VAL A 35 -5.50 -18.11 -7.36
CA VAL A 35 -6.47 -17.71 -8.37
C VAL A 35 -5.73 -16.87 -9.40
N GLU A 36 -5.41 -17.45 -10.55
CA GLU A 36 -4.92 -16.74 -11.74
C GLU A 36 -6.07 -16.16 -12.58
N GLU A 37 -7.11 -15.64 -11.92
CA GLU A 37 -8.07 -14.80 -12.62
C GLU A 37 -7.48 -13.39 -12.69
N PRO A 38 -7.40 -12.74 -13.86
CA PRO A 38 -7.28 -11.29 -13.88
C PRO A 38 -8.49 -10.78 -13.11
N VAL A 39 -8.28 -10.10 -11.99
CA VAL A 39 -9.37 -9.56 -11.18
C VAL A 39 -10.18 -8.61 -12.06
N ARG A 40 -11.22 -9.15 -12.70
CA ARG A 40 -12.18 -8.41 -13.54
C ARG A 40 -13.47 -8.36 -12.76
N GLY A 41 -13.63 -7.31 -11.96
CA GLY A 41 -14.83 -7.01 -11.19
C GLY A 41 -15.02 -5.49 -11.04
N PRO A 42 -16.26 -5.00 -10.86
CA PRO A 42 -16.61 -3.58 -10.98
C PRO A 42 -16.02 -2.77 -9.83
N SER A 43 -15.50 -1.58 -10.13
CA SER A 43 -15.27 -0.46 -9.21
C SER A 43 -14.89 -0.87 -7.77
N HIS A 44 -13.60 -1.13 -7.52
CA HIS A 44 -13.12 -1.43 -6.17
C HIS A 44 -13.23 -0.19 -5.27
N LEU A 45 -14.33 -0.08 -4.52
CA LEU A 45 -14.49 0.93 -3.47
C LEU A 45 -13.71 0.49 -2.22
N LEU A 46 -12.64 1.19 -1.88
CA LEU A 46 -11.91 1.04 -0.62
C LEU A 46 -12.31 2.19 0.32
N VAL A 47 -12.50 1.90 1.60
CA VAL A 47 -12.86 2.91 2.60
C VAL A 47 -11.87 2.84 3.76
N PHE A 48 -11.26 3.98 4.09
CA PHE A 48 -10.30 4.13 5.19
C PHE A 48 -10.81 5.16 6.19
N GLU A 49 -10.71 4.84 7.48
CA GLU A 49 -11.00 5.79 8.56
C GLU A 49 -9.76 6.65 8.83
N ALA A 50 -9.95 7.97 8.84
CA ALA A 50 -8.93 9.01 8.89
C ALA A 50 -9.16 9.93 10.09
N GLY A 51 -8.95 9.43 11.31
CA GLY A 51 -9.28 10.19 12.52
C GLY A 51 -10.78 10.47 12.61
N SER A 52 -11.20 11.71 12.26
CA SER A 52 -12.61 12.14 12.26
C SER A 52 -13.31 12.10 10.90
N GLY A 53 -12.64 11.66 9.83
CA GLY A 53 -13.21 11.61 8.48
C GLY A 53 -12.97 10.27 7.80
N ARG A 54 -13.54 10.09 6.61
CA ARG A 54 -13.37 8.90 5.76
C ARG A 54 -12.65 9.27 4.46
N LEU A 55 -11.83 8.35 3.99
CA LEU A 55 -11.30 8.36 2.62
C LEU A 55 -11.94 7.22 1.85
N HIS A 56 -12.67 7.56 0.81
CA HIS A 56 -13.24 6.64 -0.16
C HIS A 56 -12.35 6.65 -1.40
N LEU A 57 -11.95 5.47 -1.89
CA LEU A 57 -11.17 5.31 -3.11
C LEU A 57 -11.91 4.37 -4.05
N GLN A 58 -11.93 4.70 -5.33
CA GLN A 58 -12.51 3.88 -6.38
C GLN A 58 -11.51 3.76 -7.54
N LEU A 59 -11.31 2.53 -8.00
CA LEU A 59 -10.55 2.24 -9.20
C LEU A 59 -11.49 2.08 -10.39
N ASP A 60 -11.25 2.89 -11.42
CA ASP A 60 -12.04 2.92 -12.64
C ASP A 60 -11.13 2.67 -13.85
N SER A 61 -11.49 1.67 -14.66
CA SER A 61 -10.85 1.41 -15.94
C SER A 61 -11.63 2.10 -17.06
N ASP A 62 -10.97 2.93 -17.85
CA ASP A 62 -11.50 3.57 -19.06
C ASP A 62 -10.63 3.14 -20.26
N PRO A 63 -11.15 3.07 -21.50
CA PRO A 63 -10.31 2.99 -22.70
C PRO A 63 -9.08 3.92 -22.73
N ALA A 64 -9.10 5.07 -22.04
CA ALA A 64 -7.95 5.97 -21.93
C ALA A 64 -6.87 5.55 -20.90
N GLY A 65 -7.19 4.65 -19.95
CA GLY A 65 -6.27 4.24 -18.89
C GLY A 65 -6.95 3.85 -17.57
N LEU A 66 -6.14 3.66 -16.53
CA LEU A 66 -6.61 3.35 -15.17
C LEU A 66 -6.62 4.62 -14.32
N HIS A 67 -7.75 4.88 -13.67
CA HIS A 67 -7.94 6.03 -12.80
C HIS A 67 -8.22 5.61 -11.38
N LEU A 68 -7.63 6.35 -10.44
CA LEU A 68 -7.99 6.32 -9.04
C LEU A 68 -8.80 7.58 -8.75
N THR A 69 -10.07 7.41 -8.43
CA THR A 69 -10.94 8.47 -7.93
C THR A 69 -11.00 8.35 -6.41
N GLY A 70 -10.96 9.46 -5.70
CA GLY A 70 -11.17 9.43 -4.25
C GLY A 70 -11.96 10.61 -3.74
N VAL A 71 -12.56 10.43 -2.58
CA VAL A 71 -13.32 11.43 -1.84
C VAL A 71 -12.87 11.41 -0.39
N LEU A 72 -12.58 12.59 0.14
CA LEU A 72 -12.21 12.77 1.54
C LEU A 72 -13.21 13.71 2.22
N ASP A 73 -13.62 13.37 3.43
CA ASP A 73 -14.53 14.23 4.23
C ASP A 73 -13.88 15.54 4.74
N HIS A 74 -12.60 15.77 4.45
CA HIS A 74 -11.84 16.95 4.91
C HIS A 74 -11.47 17.85 3.72
N GLU A 75 -11.71 19.15 3.89
CA GLU A 75 -11.34 20.18 2.93
C GLU A 75 -9.89 20.64 3.13
N ASP A 76 -9.30 21.22 2.07
CA ASP A 76 -7.98 21.89 2.07
C ASP A 76 -6.76 21.06 2.53
N VAL A 77 -6.82 19.74 2.35
CA VAL A 77 -5.66 18.85 2.56
C VAL A 77 -4.95 18.52 1.24
N SER A 78 -3.74 17.97 1.31
CA SER A 78 -3.07 17.39 0.14
C SER A 78 -3.16 15.87 0.15
N VAL A 79 -3.27 15.28 -1.04
CA VAL A 79 -3.30 13.83 -1.22
C VAL A 79 -2.09 13.44 -2.05
N GLU A 80 -1.28 12.51 -1.55
CA GLU A 80 -0.20 11.89 -2.31
C GLU A 80 -0.63 10.51 -2.78
N VAL A 81 -0.65 10.32 -4.09
CA VAL A 81 -0.79 9.01 -4.73
C VAL A 81 0.61 8.52 -5.10
N ARG A 82 1.03 7.41 -4.48
CA ARG A 82 2.40 6.89 -4.62
C ARG A 82 2.37 5.54 -5.31
N SER A 83 3.22 5.39 -6.32
CA SER A 83 3.65 4.12 -6.88
C SER A 83 5.12 3.88 -6.52
N PRO A 84 5.71 2.70 -6.78
CA PRO A 84 7.12 2.46 -6.49
C PRO A 84 8.07 3.40 -7.23
N GLN A 85 7.66 3.97 -8.36
CA GLN A 85 8.50 4.84 -9.21
C GLN A 85 8.03 6.29 -9.26
N SER A 86 6.88 6.62 -8.70
CA SER A 86 6.31 7.96 -8.82
C SER A 86 5.52 8.38 -7.59
N VAL A 87 5.47 9.69 -7.37
CA VAL A 87 4.58 10.32 -6.40
C VAL A 87 3.85 11.43 -7.12
N GLN A 88 2.52 11.43 -7.03
CA GLN A 88 1.65 12.46 -7.55
C GLN A 88 0.96 13.15 -6.38
N ALA A 89 1.28 14.42 -6.16
CA ALA A 89 0.58 15.27 -5.19
C ALA A 89 -0.65 15.91 -5.86
N LEU A 90 -1.79 15.80 -5.20
CA LEU A 90 -3.08 16.29 -5.63
C LEU A 90 -3.70 17.15 -4.54
N ARG A 91 -4.52 18.11 -4.95
CA ARG A 91 -5.41 18.85 -4.07
C ARG A 91 -6.83 18.41 -4.41
N PRO A 92 -7.58 17.84 -3.44
CA PRO A 92 -9.00 17.65 -3.62
C PRO A 92 -9.72 18.97 -3.90
N ASP A 93 -10.85 18.91 -4.58
CA ASP A 93 -11.72 20.07 -4.78
C ASP A 93 -12.47 20.46 -3.49
N ALA A 94 -13.36 21.45 -3.59
CA ALA A 94 -14.12 21.95 -2.44
C ALA A 94 -15.05 20.88 -1.85
N GLU A 95 -15.42 19.88 -2.64
CA GLU A 95 -16.24 18.74 -2.23
C GLU A 95 -15.39 17.53 -1.78
N GLY A 96 -14.06 17.68 -1.71
CA GLY A 96 -13.13 16.65 -1.26
C GLY A 96 -12.78 15.61 -2.31
N TRP A 97 -13.16 15.81 -3.59
CA TRP A 97 -12.87 14.88 -4.67
C TRP A 97 -11.49 15.09 -5.26
N PHE A 98 -10.82 13.98 -5.59
CA PHE A 98 -9.61 14.01 -6.40
C PHE A 98 -9.60 12.85 -7.40
N ARG A 99 -8.82 13.01 -8.47
CA ARG A 99 -8.61 11.97 -9.48
C ARG A 99 -7.15 11.91 -9.89
N ALA A 100 -6.59 10.71 -9.89
CA ALA A 100 -5.25 10.42 -10.34
C ALA A 100 -5.28 9.50 -11.57
N HIS A 101 -4.36 9.71 -12.50
CA HIS A 101 -4.08 8.73 -13.53
C HIS A 101 -2.94 7.85 -13.03
N ILE A 102 -3.17 6.54 -12.98
CA ILE A 102 -2.24 5.60 -12.35
C ILE A 102 -1.82 4.52 -13.33
N THR A 103 -0.64 3.95 -13.11
CA THR A 103 -0.20 2.75 -13.81
C THR A 103 -0.64 1.53 -12.99
N PRO A 104 -1.14 0.46 -13.63
CA PRO A 104 -1.48 -0.77 -12.91
C PRO A 104 -0.30 -1.29 -12.07
N GLY A 105 -0.60 -1.78 -10.87
CA GLY A 105 0.42 -2.27 -9.94
C GLY A 105 0.29 -1.73 -8.52
N PRO A 106 1.37 -1.85 -7.70
CA PRO A 106 1.34 -1.44 -6.30
C PRO A 106 1.14 0.06 -6.17
N LEU A 107 0.24 0.45 -5.28
CA LEU A 107 -0.11 1.84 -5.04
C LEU A 107 -0.43 2.07 -3.56
N CYS A 108 -0.12 3.25 -3.04
CA CYS A 108 -0.60 3.69 -1.74
C CYS A 108 -1.03 5.16 -1.78
N VAL A 109 -2.06 5.50 -1.01
CA VAL A 109 -2.53 6.87 -0.85
C VAL A 109 -2.17 7.37 0.53
N THR A 110 -1.62 8.58 0.60
CA THR A 110 -1.24 9.24 1.84
C THR A 110 -1.91 10.61 1.90
N VAL A 111 -2.40 10.98 3.09
CA VAL A 111 -2.89 12.34 3.39
C VAL A 111 -2.05 12.86 4.55
N PRO A 112 -0.92 13.54 4.28
CA PRO A 112 0.08 13.88 5.30
C PRO A 112 -0.50 14.71 6.46
N GLU A 113 -1.37 15.68 6.16
CA GLU A 113 -1.99 16.57 7.14
C GLU A 113 -2.88 15.81 8.14
N LEU A 114 -3.39 14.64 7.75
CA LEU A 114 -4.22 13.78 8.59
C LEU A 114 -3.44 12.58 9.17
N GLY A 115 -2.16 12.43 8.83
CA GLY A 115 -1.37 11.25 9.19
C GLY A 115 -1.95 9.93 8.66
N LEU A 116 -2.75 9.99 7.58
CA LEU A 116 -3.39 8.81 7.00
C LEU A 116 -2.49 8.19 5.93
N THR A 117 -2.40 6.86 5.94
CA THR A 117 -1.81 6.07 4.85
C THR A 117 -2.61 4.79 4.67
N THR A 118 -3.05 4.50 3.45
CA THR A 118 -3.92 3.34 3.13
C THR A 118 -3.22 1.99 3.19
N GLY A 119 -1.90 1.97 3.37
CA GLY A 119 -1.06 0.82 3.02
C GLY A 119 -0.95 0.63 1.49
N TRP A 120 -0.11 -0.30 1.09
CA TRP A 120 0.06 -0.67 -0.32
C TRP A 120 -1.04 -1.66 -0.75
N PHE A 121 -1.72 -1.35 -1.85
CA PHE A 121 -2.68 -2.22 -2.52
C PHE A 121 -2.34 -2.33 -4.00
N VAL A 122 -2.90 -3.32 -4.69
CA VAL A 122 -2.70 -3.50 -6.12
C VAL A 122 -3.89 -2.89 -6.85
N ALA A 123 -3.60 -1.97 -7.75
CA ALA A 123 -4.57 -1.32 -8.63
C ALA A 123 -4.58 -1.95 -10.03
#